data_AF-G1KL71-F1
#
_entry.id   AF-G1KL71-F1
#
_cell.length_a   1.000
_cell.length_b   1.000
_cell.length_c   1.000
_cell.angle_alpha   90.00
_cell.angle_beta   90.00
_cell.angle_gamma   90.00
#
_symmetry.space_group_name_H-M   'P 1'
#
loop_
_entity.id
_entity.type
_entity.pdbx_description
1 polymer ?
#
loop_
_entity_poly.entity_id
_entity_poly.type
_entity_poly.pdbx_seq_one_letter_code
_entity_poly.pdbx_strand_id
1 'polypeptide(L)'
;MGVSKLDVLYRRLLLTKLFIQGWGRPEDLKRIFEFRKLIGNREKCQNLVSRDYPVHINKVEEQSDCKILDGHFVSPLAHYVPEIMPSESITARFQFIVPKRWNSKYRPVCIHLAGTGDHHFWRRRTLMARPMIKEACMASLLLENPYYGCRKPKDQIRSCLKNVSDLFVMGGALVLESAALLHWLEREGYGPLGVTGISMGGHMASLAVSNWPKPLPLVPCLSWSTASGVFTTGVLSKAVNWRELEKQYYTQSVYEEEIIQMLEYCGTDSFKMGQDFVKNSPSSVDSLSHLDLNSSVLNLDIRSKVLSSESCCSLSTNRNTLSASTEGLLVQEAPKMQCTNQTFSTSSSSNKNFSNAEKNLISGKRDRLQRESLMFMKGVMDECTHVANFSVPVDPTLIIVVQAKEDAYIPRTGVRSLQEIWPGCEVRYLDGGHVSAYLFKQGLFRQAIYDAFDRFLRKYAV
;
A
#
# COMPACT_ATOMS: atom_id res chain seq x y z
N MET A 1 -4.81 -3.52 21.70
CA MET A 1 -5.43 -4.63 20.94
C MET A 1 -4.33 -5.53 20.43
N GLY A 2 -4.56 -6.85 20.38
CA GLY A 2 -3.59 -7.81 19.84
C GLY A 2 -3.39 -7.64 18.32
N VAL A 3 -2.25 -8.12 17.82
CA VAL A 3 -1.93 -8.15 16.40
C VAL A 3 -2.28 -9.52 15.83
N SER A 4 -2.94 -9.58 14.67
CA SER A 4 -3.34 -10.83 14.01
C SER A 4 -2.15 -11.74 13.69
N LYS A 5 -2.15 -12.95 14.27
CA LYS A 5 -1.14 -13.99 13.97
C LYS A 5 -1.20 -14.45 12.52
N LEU A 6 -2.39 -14.48 11.92
CA LEU A 6 -2.59 -14.85 10.52
C LEU A 6 -1.90 -13.85 9.59
N ASP A 7 -2.02 -12.56 9.86
CA ASP A 7 -1.39 -11.51 9.05
C ASP A 7 0.15 -11.65 9.07
N VAL A 8 0.70 -11.88 10.27
CA VAL A 8 2.14 -12.10 10.47
C VAL A 8 2.61 -13.36 9.75
N LEU A 9 1.88 -14.48 9.88
CA LEU A 9 2.21 -15.74 9.22
C LEU A 9 2.14 -15.61 7.70
N TYR A 10 1.06 -15.05 7.16
CA TYR A 10 0.88 -14.84 5.72
C TYR A 10 2.02 -14.00 5.14
N ARG A 11 2.41 -12.92 5.82
CA ARG A 11 3.55 -12.10 5.40
C ARG A 11 4.88 -12.86 5.46
N ARG A 12 5.09 -13.71 6.46
CA ARG A 12 6.31 -14.53 6.59
C ARG A 12 6.44 -15.54 5.44
N LEU A 13 5.33 -16.06 4.92
CA LEU A 13 5.32 -17.01 3.79
C LEU A 13 5.66 -16.33 2.45
N LEU A 14 5.47 -15.02 2.33
CA LEU A 14 5.85 -14.27 1.14
C LEU A 14 7.34 -13.88 1.20
N LEU A 15 8.14 -14.45 0.30
CA LEU A 15 9.59 -14.19 0.22
C LEU A 15 9.97 -12.98 -0.63
N THR A 16 9.01 -12.38 -1.33
CA THR A 16 9.28 -11.24 -2.22
C THR A 16 9.62 -9.98 -1.44
N LYS A 17 10.58 -9.21 -1.98
CA LYS A 17 11.00 -7.90 -1.48
C LYS A 17 10.41 -6.77 -2.31
N LEU A 18 10.15 -5.65 -1.65
CA LEU A 18 9.72 -4.38 -2.23
C LEU A 18 10.90 -3.42 -2.30
N PHE A 19 10.82 -2.46 -3.22
CA PHE A 19 11.77 -1.36 -3.36
C PHE A 19 13.20 -1.84 -3.62
N ILE A 20 13.32 -2.87 -4.48
CA ILE A 20 14.60 -3.54 -4.77
C ILE A 20 15.61 -2.66 -5.52
N GLN A 21 15.15 -1.55 -6.12
CA GLN A 21 15.98 -0.53 -6.78
C GLN A 21 16.10 0.76 -5.95
N GLY A 22 15.55 0.79 -4.73
CA GLY A 22 15.72 1.89 -3.78
C GLY A 22 14.60 2.93 -3.82
N TRP A 23 14.95 4.19 -3.64
CA TRP A 23 14.03 5.33 -3.51
C TRP A 23 13.40 5.77 -4.83
N GLY A 24 14.10 5.54 -5.96
CA GLY A 24 13.81 6.15 -7.26
C GLY A 24 14.74 7.32 -7.57
N ARG A 25 14.70 7.84 -8.80
CA ARG A 25 15.60 8.93 -9.23
C ARG A 25 15.31 10.20 -8.40
N PRO A 26 16.34 10.90 -7.88
CA PRO A 26 16.15 12.14 -7.13
C PRO A 26 15.30 13.17 -7.86
N GLU A 27 15.56 13.37 -9.16
CA GLU A 27 14.85 14.33 -10.00
C GLU A 27 13.37 13.99 -10.14
N ASP A 28 13.05 12.69 -10.24
CA ASP A 28 11.67 12.22 -10.30
C ASP A 28 10.95 12.46 -8.97
N LEU A 29 11.61 12.23 -7.83
CA LEU A 29 11.03 12.52 -6.51
C LEU A 29 10.72 14.01 -6.35
N LYS A 30 11.64 14.90 -6.75
CA LYS A 30 11.41 16.36 -6.71
C LYS A 30 10.16 16.73 -7.53
N ARG A 31 10.07 16.24 -8.77
CA ARG A 31 8.92 16.46 -9.66
C ARG A 31 7.62 15.89 -9.10
N ILE A 32 7.67 14.70 -8.49
CA ILE A 32 6.52 14.07 -7.84
C ILE A 32 6.04 14.92 -6.66
N PHE A 33 6.93 15.44 -5.81
CA PHE A 33 6.55 16.23 -4.64
C PHE A 33 5.97 17.60 -5.04
N GLU A 34 6.54 18.25 -6.06
CA GLU A 34 5.96 19.46 -6.63
C GLU A 34 4.56 19.20 -7.21
N PHE A 35 4.41 18.11 -7.97
CA PHE A 35 3.11 17.75 -8.54
C PHE A 35 2.10 17.32 -7.46
N ARG A 36 2.56 16.68 -6.38
CA ARG A 36 1.75 16.33 -5.20
C ARG A 36 1.09 17.57 -4.60
N LYS A 37 1.82 18.69 -4.48
CA LYS A 37 1.27 19.99 -4.02
C LYS A 37 0.13 20.50 -4.91
N LEU A 38 0.21 20.21 -6.21
CA LEU A 38 -0.84 20.57 -7.17
C LEU A 38 -2.06 19.66 -7.02
N ILE A 39 -1.88 18.34 -7.04
CA ILE A 39 -3.00 17.39 -6.99
C ILE A 39 -3.66 17.32 -5.61
N GLY A 40 -2.94 17.57 -4.51
CA GLY A 40 -3.49 17.56 -3.16
C GLY A 40 -4.42 18.75 -2.85
N ASN A 41 -4.38 19.79 -3.69
CA ASN A 41 -5.30 20.92 -3.61
C ASN A 41 -6.45 20.72 -4.60
N ARG A 42 -7.66 20.48 -4.10
CA ARG A 42 -8.86 20.23 -4.92
C ARG A 42 -9.15 21.36 -5.91
N GLU A 43 -8.97 22.62 -5.53
CA GLU A 43 -9.26 23.76 -6.41
C GLU A 43 -8.37 23.78 -7.64
N LYS A 44 -7.12 23.35 -7.48
CA LYS A 44 -6.16 23.19 -8.59
C LYS A 44 -6.40 21.88 -9.33
N CYS A 45 -6.56 20.78 -8.61
CA CYS A 45 -6.68 19.43 -9.17
C CYS A 45 -7.92 19.25 -10.06
N GLN A 46 -9.06 19.87 -9.72
CA GLN A 46 -10.30 19.74 -10.48
C GLN A 46 -10.18 20.24 -11.94
N ASN A 47 -9.17 21.07 -12.24
CA ASN A 47 -8.93 21.62 -13.57
C ASN A 47 -7.91 20.80 -14.39
N LEU A 48 -7.30 19.77 -13.80
CA LEU A 48 -6.27 18.97 -14.47
C LEU A 48 -6.85 17.93 -15.43
N VAL A 49 -8.12 17.56 -15.27
CA VAL A 49 -8.76 16.57 -16.14
C VAL A 49 -10.00 17.22 -16.76
N SER A 50 -9.99 17.33 -18.08
CA SER A 50 -11.12 17.90 -18.81
C SER A 50 -12.40 17.10 -18.55
N ARG A 51 -13.53 17.81 -18.49
CA ARG A 51 -14.84 17.17 -18.45
C ARG A 51 -15.13 16.30 -19.66
N ASP A 52 -14.44 16.51 -20.79
CA ASP A 52 -14.58 15.75 -22.03
C ASP A 52 -13.38 14.83 -22.28
N TYR A 53 -12.63 14.48 -21.24
CA TYR A 53 -11.44 13.62 -21.38
C TYR A 53 -11.78 12.33 -22.16
N PRO A 54 -10.99 11.99 -23.19
CA PRO A 54 -11.32 10.89 -24.10
C PRO A 54 -11.20 9.54 -23.37
N VAL A 55 -12.29 8.78 -23.41
CA VAL A 55 -12.37 7.42 -22.87
C VAL A 55 -12.96 6.53 -23.96
N HIS A 56 -12.27 5.42 -24.25
CA HIS A 56 -12.61 4.54 -25.37
C HIS A 56 -13.05 3.18 -24.87
N ILE A 57 -14.14 2.66 -25.44
CA ILE A 57 -14.61 1.30 -25.21
C ILE A 57 -14.11 0.41 -26.36
N ASN A 58 -13.35 -0.62 -26.02
CA ASN A 58 -12.75 -1.54 -26.98
C ASN A 58 -13.68 -2.69 -27.33
N LYS A 59 -14.35 -3.22 -26.31
CA LYS A 59 -15.15 -4.44 -26.41
C LYS A 59 -16.35 -4.32 -25.48
N VAL A 60 -17.49 -4.78 -25.96
CA VAL A 60 -18.69 -5.01 -25.15
C VAL A 60 -19.05 -6.48 -25.22
N GLU A 61 -19.19 -7.11 -24.05
CA GLU A 61 -19.59 -8.50 -23.92
C GLU A 61 -20.92 -8.59 -23.16
N GLU A 62 -21.89 -9.25 -23.77
CA GLU A 62 -23.17 -9.56 -23.15
C GLU A 62 -23.08 -10.88 -22.39
N GLN A 63 -23.35 -10.87 -21.09
CA GLN A 63 -23.51 -12.07 -20.27
C GLN A 63 -24.97 -12.23 -19.84
N SER A 64 -25.34 -13.31 -19.17
CA SER A 64 -26.73 -13.54 -18.75
C SER A 64 -27.25 -12.47 -17.77
N ASP A 65 -26.41 -12.04 -16.83
CA ASP A 65 -26.77 -11.13 -15.73
C ASP A 65 -26.29 -9.68 -15.92
N CYS A 66 -25.32 -9.43 -16.80
CA CYS A 66 -24.69 -8.12 -16.96
C CYS A 66 -24.11 -7.89 -18.35
N LYS A 67 -23.74 -6.64 -18.63
CA LYS A 67 -22.87 -6.24 -19.73
C LYS A 67 -21.48 -5.94 -19.17
N ILE A 68 -20.44 -6.35 -19.88
CA ILE A 68 -19.06 -6.09 -19.53
C ILE A 68 -18.41 -5.27 -20.64
N LEU A 69 -17.97 -4.06 -20.31
CA LEU A 69 -17.29 -3.17 -21.24
C LEU A 69 -15.82 -3.10 -20.86
N ASP A 70 -14.93 -3.46 -21.78
CA ASP A 70 -13.49 -3.26 -21.62
C ASP A 70 -13.11 -1.92 -22.25
N GLY A 71 -12.52 -1.02 -21.47
CA GLY A 71 -12.18 0.32 -21.91
C GLY A 71 -10.77 0.75 -21.57
N HIS A 72 -10.32 1.82 -22.20
CA HIS A 72 -9.01 2.42 -21.97
C HIS A 72 -8.99 3.92 -22.25
N PHE A 73 -7.96 4.57 -21.74
CA PHE A 73 -7.63 5.97 -22.02
C PHE A 73 -6.15 6.22 -21.69
N VAL A 74 -5.59 7.32 -22.19
CA VAL A 74 -4.24 7.75 -21.79
C VAL A 74 -4.32 8.33 -20.37
N SER A 75 -3.46 7.87 -19.45
CA SER A 75 -3.42 8.39 -18.09
C SER A 75 -3.10 9.89 -18.09
N PRO A 76 -3.93 10.76 -17.47
CA PRO A 76 -3.67 12.20 -17.48
C PRO A 76 -2.33 12.59 -16.86
N LEU A 77 -1.80 11.78 -15.93
CA LEU A 77 -0.50 12.02 -15.31
C LEU A 77 0.63 12.10 -16.37
N ALA A 78 0.53 11.33 -17.45
CA ALA A 78 1.54 11.32 -18.51
C ALA A 78 1.66 12.67 -19.24
N HIS A 79 0.62 13.51 -19.20
CA HIS A 79 0.64 14.85 -19.79
C HIS A 79 1.31 15.90 -18.89
N TYR A 80 1.22 15.73 -17.57
CA TYR A 80 1.71 16.72 -16.61
C TYR A 80 3.12 16.42 -16.09
N VAL A 81 3.47 15.14 -15.98
CA VAL A 81 4.79 14.71 -15.51
C VAL A 81 5.37 13.71 -16.53
N PRO A 82 5.87 14.20 -17.68
CA PRO A 82 6.32 13.33 -18.76
C PRO A 82 7.43 12.38 -18.29
N GLU A 83 7.45 11.17 -18.83
CA GLU A 83 8.46 10.13 -18.54
C GLU A 83 8.50 9.61 -17.09
N ILE A 84 7.56 10.04 -16.22
CA ILE A 84 7.51 9.55 -14.84
C ILE A 84 6.93 8.14 -14.73
N MET A 85 6.07 7.79 -15.68
CA MET A 85 5.41 6.48 -15.74
C MET A 85 6.16 5.56 -16.70
N PRO A 86 6.27 4.27 -16.40
CA PRO A 86 6.72 3.30 -17.42
C PRO A 86 5.71 3.27 -18.58
N SER A 87 6.21 2.99 -19.78
CA SER A 87 5.39 3.04 -21.00
C SER A 87 4.19 2.10 -20.94
N GLU A 88 4.33 0.93 -20.31
CA GLU A 88 3.22 -0.02 -20.10
C GLU A 88 2.10 0.55 -19.22
N SER A 89 2.42 1.49 -18.32
CA SER A 89 1.44 2.12 -17.43
C SER A 89 0.75 3.34 -18.04
N ILE A 90 1.24 3.91 -19.15
CA ILE A 90 0.65 5.13 -19.74
C ILE A 90 -0.82 4.92 -20.10
N THR A 91 -1.16 3.78 -20.68
CA THR A 91 -2.55 3.46 -21.01
C THR A 91 -3.27 2.90 -19.79
N ALA A 92 -4.18 3.71 -19.22
CA ALA A 92 -5.11 3.26 -18.21
C ALA A 92 -6.12 2.29 -18.81
N ARG A 93 -6.41 1.19 -18.10
CA ARG A 93 -7.36 0.16 -18.54
C ARG A 93 -8.36 -0.14 -17.46
N PHE A 94 -9.62 -0.30 -17.85
CA PHE A 94 -10.69 -0.62 -16.93
C PHE A 94 -11.67 -1.62 -17.52
N GLN A 95 -12.42 -2.25 -16.63
CA GLN A 95 -13.57 -3.06 -16.98
C GLN A 95 -14.82 -2.53 -16.27
N PHE A 96 -15.88 -2.23 -17.02
CA PHE A 96 -17.11 -1.69 -16.50
C PHE A 96 -18.23 -2.74 -16.57
N ILE A 97 -18.72 -3.15 -15.40
CA ILE A 97 -19.73 -4.20 -15.24
C ILE A 97 -21.07 -3.53 -14.96
N VAL A 98 -22.02 -3.67 -15.88
CA VAL A 98 -23.27 -2.93 -15.89
C VAL A 98 -24.45 -3.90 -15.80
N PRO A 99 -25.43 -3.70 -14.89
CA PRO A 99 -26.63 -4.52 -14.87
C PRO A 99 -27.46 -4.28 -16.14
N LYS A 100 -28.20 -5.30 -16.59
CA LYS A 100 -29.05 -5.18 -17.79
C LYS A 100 -30.32 -4.35 -17.56
N ARG A 101 -30.75 -4.24 -16.31
CA ARG A 101 -31.92 -3.50 -15.87
C ARG A 101 -31.53 -2.70 -14.64
N TRP A 102 -32.25 -1.63 -14.36
CA TRP A 102 -32.06 -0.80 -13.17
C TRP A 102 -33.32 -0.84 -12.33
N ASN A 103 -33.18 -0.88 -11.00
CA ASN A 103 -34.31 -0.93 -10.07
C ASN A 103 -34.97 0.43 -9.82
N SER A 104 -34.39 1.52 -10.34
CA SER A 104 -34.89 2.88 -10.12
C SER A 104 -34.53 3.79 -11.31
N LYS A 105 -34.92 5.08 -11.23
CA LYS A 105 -34.47 6.12 -12.19
C LYS A 105 -32.94 6.34 -12.16
N TYR A 106 -32.28 5.93 -11.08
CA TYR A 106 -30.84 6.05 -10.91
C TYR A 106 -30.08 4.88 -11.53
N ARG A 107 -28.85 5.18 -11.96
CA ARG A 107 -27.90 4.22 -12.54
C ARG A 107 -26.61 4.26 -11.71
N PRO A 108 -26.62 3.78 -10.45
CA PRO A 108 -25.49 3.96 -9.55
C PRO A 108 -24.25 3.18 -10.00
N VAL A 109 -23.09 3.82 -9.89
CA VAL A 109 -21.79 3.23 -10.25
C VAL A 109 -20.77 3.45 -9.15
N CYS A 110 -20.13 2.36 -8.71
CA CYS A 110 -18.98 2.41 -7.81
C CYS A 110 -17.68 2.13 -8.57
N ILE A 111 -16.70 3.02 -8.51
CA ILE A 111 -15.34 2.80 -9.01
C ILE A 111 -14.56 2.01 -7.95
N HIS A 112 -13.93 0.91 -8.35
CA HIS A 112 -13.12 0.07 -7.47
C HIS A 112 -11.64 0.21 -7.79
N LEU A 113 -10.84 0.67 -6.83
CA LEU A 113 -9.38 0.67 -6.94
C LEU A 113 -8.77 -0.61 -6.34
N ALA A 114 -7.77 -1.16 -7.02
CA ALA A 114 -7.19 -2.46 -6.70
C ALA A 114 -6.28 -2.39 -5.45
N GLY A 115 -6.39 -3.41 -4.59
CA GLY A 115 -5.47 -3.63 -3.48
C GLY A 115 -4.17 -4.31 -3.92
N THR A 116 -3.20 -4.44 -3.00
CA THR A 116 -1.88 -4.97 -3.34
C THR A 116 -1.95 -6.37 -3.96
N GLY A 117 -1.38 -6.53 -5.16
CA GLY A 117 -1.37 -7.82 -5.88
C GLY A 117 -2.68 -8.22 -6.56
N ASP A 118 -3.69 -7.36 -6.58
CA ASP A 118 -4.92 -7.57 -7.36
C ASP A 118 -4.71 -7.19 -8.82
N HIS A 119 -4.03 -8.08 -9.55
CA HIS A 119 -3.82 -7.96 -10.99
C HIS A 119 -5.12 -8.24 -11.75
N HIS A 120 -5.33 -7.53 -12.86
CA HIS A 120 -6.52 -7.63 -13.70
C HIS A 120 -7.80 -7.31 -12.94
N PHE A 121 -8.89 -7.99 -13.30
CA PHE A 121 -10.25 -7.65 -12.82
C PHE A 121 -10.94 -8.80 -12.09
N TRP A 122 -10.44 -10.04 -12.19
CA TRP A 122 -11.20 -11.24 -11.82
C TRP A 122 -11.70 -11.21 -10.37
N ARG A 123 -10.84 -10.87 -9.40
CA ARG A 123 -11.22 -10.88 -7.98
C ARG A 123 -12.30 -9.85 -7.68
N ARG A 124 -12.08 -8.59 -8.08
CA ARG A 124 -13.06 -7.51 -7.90
C ARG A 124 -14.35 -7.80 -8.67
N ARG A 125 -14.26 -8.35 -9.88
CA ARG A 125 -15.44 -8.74 -10.67
C ARG A 125 -16.27 -9.80 -9.95
N THR A 126 -15.63 -10.87 -9.49
CA THR A 126 -16.31 -12.04 -8.91
C THR A 126 -16.82 -11.77 -7.50
N LEU A 127 -16.02 -11.11 -6.65
CA LEU A 127 -16.31 -10.97 -5.22
C LEU A 127 -17.01 -9.66 -4.85
N MET A 128 -16.94 -8.64 -5.72
CA MET A 128 -17.59 -7.34 -5.51
C MET A 128 -18.66 -7.07 -6.57
N ALA A 129 -18.26 -6.87 -7.83
CA ALA A 129 -19.15 -6.35 -8.88
C ALA A 129 -20.37 -7.24 -9.17
N ARG A 130 -20.17 -8.55 -9.38
CA ARG A 130 -21.29 -9.47 -9.66
C ARG A 130 -22.28 -9.58 -8.50
N PRO A 131 -21.83 -9.73 -7.23
CA PRO A 131 -22.72 -9.61 -6.08
C PRO A 131 -23.46 -8.26 -6.02
N MET A 132 -22.78 -7.13 -6.28
CA MET A 132 -23.42 -5.80 -6.26
C MET A 132 -24.52 -5.61 -7.29
N ILE A 133 -24.38 -6.24 -8.45
CA ILE A 133 -25.45 -6.31 -9.46
C ILE A 133 -26.66 -7.06 -8.91
N LYS A 134 -26.45 -8.21 -8.26
CA LYS A 134 -27.55 -9.07 -7.75
C LYS A 134 -28.22 -8.50 -6.51
N GLU A 135 -27.45 -7.93 -5.60
CA GLU A 135 -27.89 -7.46 -4.29
C GLU A 135 -28.53 -6.07 -4.37
N ALA A 136 -27.98 -5.16 -5.19
CA ALA A 136 -28.37 -3.76 -5.18
C ALA A 136 -28.60 -3.15 -6.58
N CYS A 137 -28.50 -3.95 -7.65
CA CYS A 137 -28.62 -3.46 -9.03
C CYS A 137 -27.64 -2.30 -9.32
N MET A 138 -26.43 -2.39 -8.77
CA MET A 138 -25.39 -1.38 -8.85
C MET A 138 -24.29 -1.82 -9.81
N ALA A 139 -23.82 -0.90 -10.66
CA ALA A 139 -22.70 -1.16 -11.56
C ALA A 139 -21.36 -0.90 -10.87
N SER A 140 -20.32 -1.57 -11.38
CA SER A 140 -18.95 -1.44 -10.87
C SER A 140 -17.98 -1.15 -12.01
N LEU A 141 -17.17 -0.10 -11.84
CA LEU A 141 -16.06 0.19 -12.75
C LEU A 141 -14.74 -0.22 -12.08
N LEU A 142 -14.04 -1.16 -12.69
CA LEU A 142 -12.83 -1.78 -12.15
C LEU A 142 -11.61 -1.23 -12.87
N LEU A 143 -10.88 -0.29 -12.25
CA LEU A 143 -9.64 0.28 -12.82
C LEU A 143 -8.46 -0.64 -12.50
N GLU A 144 -7.62 -0.99 -13.49
CA GLU A 144 -6.36 -1.69 -13.23
C GLU A 144 -5.28 -0.67 -12.86
N ASN A 145 -4.68 -0.80 -11.68
CA ASN A 145 -3.67 0.17 -11.22
C ASN A 145 -2.44 0.20 -12.15
N PRO A 146 -1.70 1.32 -12.21
CA PRO A 146 -0.33 1.32 -12.74
C PRO A 146 0.52 0.20 -12.13
N TYR A 147 1.50 -0.30 -12.86
CA TYR A 147 2.38 -1.41 -12.44
C TYR A 147 1.71 -2.78 -12.26
N TYR A 148 0.42 -2.95 -12.57
CA TYR A 148 -0.33 -4.18 -12.33
C TYR A 148 -0.83 -4.80 -13.63
N GLY A 149 -0.89 -6.15 -13.66
CA GLY A 149 -1.41 -6.89 -14.79
C GLY A 149 -0.79 -6.47 -16.11
N CYS A 150 -1.57 -5.92 -17.05
CA CYS A 150 -1.03 -5.51 -18.35
C CYS A 150 -0.26 -4.17 -18.31
N ARG A 151 -0.40 -3.41 -17.21
CA ARG A 151 0.30 -2.13 -16.97
C ARG A 151 1.64 -2.31 -16.26
N LYS A 152 2.05 -3.54 -16.01
CA LYS A 152 3.26 -3.89 -15.26
C LYS A 152 4.52 -3.83 -16.13
N PRO A 153 5.62 -3.19 -15.70
CA PRO A 153 6.92 -3.32 -16.37
C PRO A 153 7.33 -4.80 -16.54
N LYS A 154 7.95 -5.12 -17.68
CA LYS A 154 8.27 -6.51 -18.05
C LYS A 154 9.13 -7.24 -17.03
N ASP A 155 10.11 -6.55 -16.47
CA ASP A 155 11.07 -7.03 -15.47
C ASP A 155 10.58 -6.89 -14.02
N GLN A 156 9.39 -6.34 -13.78
CA GLN A 156 8.79 -6.32 -12.44
C GLN A 156 8.19 -7.70 -12.09
N ILE A 157 8.51 -8.21 -10.90
CA ILE A 157 7.98 -9.48 -10.41
C ILE A 157 6.71 -9.23 -9.60
N ARG A 158 5.58 -9.81 -10.03
CA ARG A 158 4.27 -9.69 -9.36
C ARG A 158 3.93 -8.19 -9.12
N SER A 159 3.42 -7.86 -7.93
CA SER A 159 3.12 -6.49 -7.49
C SER A 159 4.26 -5.81 -6.72
N CYS A 160 5.49 -6.31 -6.85
CA CYS A 160 6.62 -5.76 -6.10
C CYS A 160 7.19 -4.54 -6.83
N LEU A 161 6.76 -3.35 -6.41
CA LEU A 161 7.29 -2.07 -6.90
C LEU A 161 8.80 -2.01 -6.69
N LYS A 162 9.52 -1.47 -7.68
CA LYS A 162 10.98 -1.49 -7.68
C LYS A 162 11.55 -0.32 -6.94
N ASN A 163 10.89 0.84 -7.02
CA ASN A 163 11.27 2.05 -6.31
C ASN A 163 10.16 2.50 -5.36
N VAL A 164 10.53 3.26 -4.33
CA VAL A 164 9.55 3.95 -3.49
C VAL A 164 8.74 4.96 -4.31
N SER A 165 9.38 5.70 -5.21
CA SER A 165 8.73 6.64 -6.13
C SER A 165 7.61 6.00 -6.97
N ASP A 166 7.74 4.72 -7.36
CA ASP A 166 6.72 4.02 -8.16
C ASP A 166 5.36 4.01 -7.46
N LEU A 167 5.34 3.96 -6.12
CA LEU A 167 4.11 4.01 -5.32
C LEU A 167 3.42 5.37 -5.45
N PHE A 168 4.19 6.45 -5.48
CA PHE A 168 3.66 7.82 -5.59
C PHE A 168 3.18 8.11 -7.00
N VAL A 169 3.91 7.62 -8.02
CA VAL A 169 3.46 7.65 -9.41
C VAL A 169 2.12 6.91 -9.55
N MET A 170 1.99 5.73 -8.93
CA MET A 170 0.72 5.01 -8.91
C MET A 170 -0.39 5.83 -8.27
N GLY A 171 -0.14 6.44 -7.11
CA GLY A 171 -1.12 7.28 -6.42
C GLY A 171 -1.58 8.49 -7.22
N GLY A 172 -0.63 9.28 -7.75
CA GLY A 172 -0.93 10.45 -8.58
C GLY A 172 -1.70 10.09 -9.85
N ALA A 173 -1.35 8.98 -10.50
CA ALA A 173 -2.07 8.49 -11.66
C ALA A 173 -3.51 8.10 -11.29
N LEU A 174 -3.72 7.36 -10.20
CA LEU A 174 -5.04 6.92 -9.77
C LEU A 174 -5.96 8.07 -9.34
N VAL A 175 -5.42 9.16 -8.80
CA VAL A 175 -6.20 10.39 -8.52
C VAL A 175 -6.78 10.94 -9.82
N LEU A 176 -5.95 11.16 -10.84
CA LEU A 176 -6.37 11.77 -12.10
C LEU A 176 -7.18 10.80 -12.98
N GLU A 177 -6.82 9.52 -13.00
CA GLU A 177 -7.56 8.48 -13.71
C GLU A 177 -8.97 8.30 -13.15
N SER A 178 -9.13 8.38 -11.82
CA SER A 178 -10.45 8.35 -11.19
C SER A 178 -11.27 9.58 -11.59
N ALA A 179 -10.67 10.77 -11.64
CA ALA A 179 -11.36 11.98 -12.11
C ALA A 179 -11.82 11.87 -13.57
N ALA A 180 -10.99 11.31 -14.46
CA ALA A 180 -11.35 11.07 -15.86
C ALA A 180 -12.56 10.12 -15.98
N LEU A 181 -12.55 9.04 -15.20
CA LEU A 181 -13.63 8.06 -15.17
C LEU A 181 -14.91 8.62 -14.55
N LEU A 182 -14.82 9.43 -13.49
CA LEU A 182 -15.98 10.10 -12.90
C LEU A 182 -16.63 11.06 -13.90
N HIS A 183 -15.83 11.90 -14.60
CA HIS A 183 -16.35 12.75 -15.67
C HIS A 183 -17.01 11.93 -16.79
N TRP A 184 -16.35 10.86 -17.25
CA TRP A 184 -16.91 9.99 -18.27
C TRP A 184 -18.24 9.37 -17.84
N LEU A 185 -18.32 8.83 -16.62
CA LEU A 185 -19.56 8.27 -16.08
C LEU A 185 -20.69 9.30 -15.95
N GLU A 186 -20.38 10.54 -15.52
CA GLU A 186 -21.37 11.63 -15.49
C GLU A 186 -21.90 11.95 -16.89
N ARG A 187 -21.01 12.05 -17.90
CA ARG A 187 -21.41 12.32 -19.29
C ARG A 187 -22.29 11.22 -19.88
N GLU A 188 -22.01 9.95 -19.55
CA GLU A 188 -22.80 8.79 -19.98
C GLU A 188 -24.11 8.61 -19.20
N GLY A 189 -24.45 9.56 -18.32
CA GLY A 189 -25.71 9.59 -17.58
C GLY A 189 -25.78 8.54 -16.48
N TYR A 190 -24.66 8.19 -15.86
CA TYR A 190 -24.63 7.36 -14.65
C TYR A 190 -24.64 8.23 -13.39
N GLY A 191 -25.31 7.74 -12.35
CA GLY A 191 -25.46 8.48 -11.10
C GLY A 191 -26.46 7.82 -10.14
N PRO A 192 -26.26 7.91 -8.82
CA PRO A 192 -25.11 8.54 -8.15
C PRO A 192 -23.79 7.76 -8.37
N LEU A 193 -22.65 8.45 -8.25
CA LEU A 193 -21.32 7.85 -8.40
C LEU A 193 -20.69 7.66 -7.02
N GLY A 194 -19.66 6.81 -6.91
CA GLY A 194 -18.88 6.64 -5.69
C GLY A 194 -17.59 5.90 -5.94
N VAL A 195 -16.70 5.86 -4.95
CA VAL A 195 -15.40 5.20 -5.05
C VAL A 195 -15.17 4.29 -3.85
N THR A 196 -14.57 3.14 -4.09
CA THR A 196 -14.15 2.19 -3.06
C THR A 196 -12.80 1.59 -3.42
N GLY A 197 -12.16 0.98 -2.44
CA GLY A 197 -11.00 0.13 -2.65
C GLY A 197 -10.69 -0.63 -1.38
N ILE A 198 -9.86 -1.67 -1.51
CA ILE A 198 -9.46 -2.51 -0.38
C ILE A 198 -7.95 -2.39 -0.20
N SER A 199 -7.48 -2.28 1.05
CA SER A 199 -6.07 -2.16 1.39
C SER A 199 -5.44 -0.94 0.72
N MET A 200 -4.32 -1.10 0.00
CA MET A 200 -3.74 -0.05 -0.84
C MET A 200 -4.80 0.65 -1.71
N GLY A 201 -5.75 -0.08 -2.30
CA GLY A 201 -6.81 0.51 -3.12
C GLY A 201 -7.75 1.43 -2.33
N GLY A 202 -8.04 1.11 -1.07
CA GLY A 202 -8.86 1.97 -0.19
C GLY A 202 -8.15 3.27 0.15
N HIS A 203 -6.83 3.20 0.34
CA HIS A 203 -6.01 4.38 0.54
C HIS A 203 -5.95 5.24 -0.73
N MET A 204 -5.74 4.65 -1.91
CA MET A 204 -5.77 5.39 -3.18
C MET A 204 -7.15 6.01 -3.46
N ALA A 205 -8.24 5.33 -3.07
CA ALA A 205 -9.59 5.86 -3.21
C ALA A 205 -9.79 7.11 -2.33
N SER A 206 -9.19 7.10 -1.14
CA SER A 206 -9.17 8.24 -0.22
C SER A 206 -8.48 9.45 -0.85
N LEU A 207 -7.34 9.25 -1.51
CA LEU A 207 -6.63 10.32 -2.23
C LEU A 207 -7.46 10.83 -3.41
N ALA A 208 -8.07 9.94 -4.20
CA ALA A 208 -8.87 10.32 -5.37
C ALA A 208 -10.08 11.20 -4.98
N VAL A 209 -10.85 10.80 -3.97
CA VAL A 209 -12.06 11.53 -3.55
C VAL A 209 -11.75 12.87 -2.89
N SER A 210 -10.62 12.97 -2.18
CA SER A 210 -10.16 14.23 -1.57
C SER A 210 -10.03 15.36 -2.60
N ASN A 211 -9.74 15.01 -3.86
CA ASN A 211 -9.49 15.96 -4.94
C ASN A 211 -10.68 16.13 -5.90
N TRP A 212 -11.80 15.46 -5.66
CA TRP A 212 -13.00 15.57 -6.50
C TRP A 212 -13.89 16.76 -6.05
N PRO A 213 -14.41 17.59 -6.97
CA PRO A 213 -15.11 18.84 -6.63
C PRO A 213 -16.58 18.69 -6.23
N LYS A 214 -17.13 17.47 -6.15
CA LYS A 214 -18.55 17.23 -5.79
C LYS A 214 -18.67 16.27 -4.60
N PRO A 215 -19.79 16.29 -3.85
CA PRO A 215 -20.08 15.26 -2.86
C PRO A 215 -20.04 13.87 -3.50
N LEU A 216 -19.35 12.93 -2.86
CA LEU A 216 -19.08 11.61 -3.45
C LEU A 216 -18.96 10.54 -2.34
N PRO A 217 -19.82 9.51 -2.31
CA PRO A 217 -19.64 8.33 -1.49
C PRO A 217 -18.25 7.72 -1.60
N LEU A 218 -17.61 7.50 -0.45
CA LEU A 218 -16.31 6.86 -0.35
C LEU A 218 -16.35 5.74 0.69
N VAL A 219 -15.94 4.54 0.28
CA VAL A 219 -15.80 3.40 1.19
C VAL A 219 -14.39 2.82 1.08
N PRO A 220 -13.44 3.33 1.87
CA PRO A 220 -12.08 2.83 1.92
C PRO A 220 -12.02 1.68 2.93
N CYS A 221 -11.77 0.47 2.43
CA CYS A 221 -11.74 -0.75 3.23
C CYS A 221 -10.29 -1.12 3.57
N LEU A 222 -10.05 -1.47 4.83
CA LEU A 222 -8.76 -1.91 5.34
C LEU A 222 -7.63 -0.95 4.99
N SER A 223 -7.85 0.36 5.14
CA SER A 223 -6.88 1.40 4.79
C SER A 223 -6.96 2.59 5.73
N TRP A 224 -5.84 3.22 6.09
CA TRP A 224 -5.84 4.34 7.04
C TRP A 224 -5.33 5.63 6.42
N SER A 225 -5.04 6.62 7.26
CA SER A 225 -4.70 7.99 6.87
C SER A 225 -3.32 8.15 6.23
N THR A 226 -2.40 7.19 6.34
CA THR A 226 -1.07 7.24 5.71
C THR A 226 -0.51 5.83 5.46
N ALA A 227 0.37 5.69 4.46
CA ALA A 227 1.14 4.48 4.21
C ALA A 227 2.44 4.40 5.03
N SER A 228 2.84 5.46 5.73
CA SER A 228 4.08 5.53 6.51
C SER A 228 4.21 4.38 7.51
N GLY A 229 3.18 4.12 8.31
CA GLY A 229 3.16 2.99 9.25
C GLY A 229 3.22 1.62 8.56
N VAL A 230 2.66 1.48 7.37
CA VAL A 230 2.64 0.21 6.61
C VAL A 230 4.06 -0.25 6.27
N PHE A 231 4.91 0.68 5.82
CA PHE A 231 6.27 0.39 5.39
C PHE A 231 7.31 0.51 6.48
N THR A 232 7.02 1.16 7.61
CA THR A 232 8.01 1.39 8.68
C THR A 232 7.80 0.51 9.92
N THR A 233 6.55 0.18 10.27
CA THR A 233 6.25 -0.57 11.50
C THR A 233 5.31 -1.77 11.29
N GLY A 234 4.48 -1.74 10.25
CA GLY A 234 3.56 -2.82 9.89
C GLY A 234 4.29 -4.06 9.40
N VAL A 235 3.58 -5.18 9.24
CA VAL A 235 4.21 -6.43 8.79
C VAL A 235 4.86 -6.31 7.39
N LEU A 236 4.42 -5.35 6.57
CA LEU A 236 5.00 -5.09 5.26
C LEU A 236 6.40 -4.44 5.32
N SER A 237 6.77 -3.79 6.45
CA SER A 237 8.13 -3.29 6.67
C SER A 237 9.20 -4.36 6.54
N LYS A 238 8.87 -5.62 6.84
CA LYS A 238 9.76 -6.78 6.69
C LYS A 238 10.03 -7.15 5.22
N ALA A 239 9.18 -6.70 4.32
CA ALA A 239 9.32 -6.90 2.88
C ALA A 239 10.15 -5.80 2.21
N VAL A 240 10.35 -4.65 2.86
CA VAL A 240 11.16 -3.55 2.33
C VAL A 240 12.63 -3.97 2.23
N ASN A 241 13.28 -3.61 1.12
CA ASN A 241 14.72 -3.81 0.94
C ASN A 241 15.52 -2.67 1.61
N TRP A 242 15.52 -2.65 2.94
CA TRP A 242 16.21 -1.62 3.74
C TRP A 242 17.69 -1.48 3.41
N ARG A 243 18.37 -2.60 3.07
CA ARG A 243 19.78 -2.58 2.69
C ARG A 243 20.04 -1.68 1.47
N GLU A 244 19.17 -1.75 0.46
CA GLU A 244 19.34 -0.91 -0.74
C GLU A 244 18.97 0.54 -0.45
N LEU A 245 17.91 0.78 0.32
CA LEU A 245 17.48 2.12 0.70
C LEU A 245 18.53 2.86 1.55
N GLU A 246 19.08 2.18 2.57
CA GLU A 246 20.16 2.70 3.43
C GLU A 246 21.42 3.00 2.61
N LYS A 247 21.81 2.08 1.72
CA LYS A 247 22.95 2.28 0.83
C LYS A 247 22.75 3.51 -0.05
N GLN A 248 21.61 3.60 -0.74
CA GLN A 248 21.34 4.70 -1.64
C GLN A 248 21.30 6.05 -0.89
N TYR A 249 20.60 6.10 0.25
CA TYR A 249 20.53 7.29 1.10
C TYR A 249 21.92 7.77 1.54
N TYR A 250 22.79 6.83 1.99
CA TYR A 250 24.15 7.16 2.40
C TYR A 250 25.05 7.60 1.24
N THR A 251 24.92 6.98 0.07
CA THR A 251 25.84 7.24 -1.06
C THR A 251 25.48 8.47 -1.90
N GLN A 252 24.25 8.94 -1.82
CA GLN A 252 23.75 10.05 -2.64
C GLN A 252 23.23 11.16 -1.72
N SER A 253 24.05 12.19 -1.50
CA SER A 253 23.76 13.26 -0.54
C SER A 253 22.48 14.03 -0.85
N VAL A 254 22.05 14.06 -2.12
CA VAL A 254 20.80 14.70 -2.60
C VAL A 254 19.55 14.31 -1.80
N TYR A 255 19.47 13.07 -1.25
CA TYR A 255 18.33 12.66 -0.43
C TYR A 255 18.28 13.39 0.93
N GLU A 256 19.44 13.53 1.57
CA GLU A 256 19.60 14.19 2.87
C GLU A 256 19.68 15.71 2.74
N GLU A 257 20.30 16.22 1.68
CA GLU A 257 20.59 17.64 1.53
C GLU A 257 19.44 18.39 0.86
N GLU A 258 18.79 17.79 -0.14
CA GLU A 258 17.79 18.49 -0.97
C GLU A 258 16.39 17.92 -0.78
N ILE A 259 16.19 16.61 -0.97
CA ILE A 259 14.86 16.00 -0.99
C ILE A 259 14.19 16.12 0.38
N ILE A 260 14.94 15.96 1.47
CA ILE A 260 14.40 16.10 2.83
C ILE A 260 13.79 17.49 3.09
N GLN A 261 14.34 18.53 2.45
CA GLN A 261 13.91 19.92 2.64
C GLN A 261 12.59 20.22 1.93
N MET A 262 12.21 19.38 0.95
CA MET A 262 10.95 19.51 0.22
C MET A 262 9.75 18.93 0.98
N LEU A 263 9.99 18.10 1.99
CA LEU A 263 8.94 17.36 2.70
C LEU A 263 8.13 18.29 3.61
N GLU A 264 6.82 18.31 3.41
CA GLU A 264 5.86 19.04 4.26
C GLU A 264 5.28 18.06 5.30
N TYR A 265 5.79 18.12 6.53
CA TYR A 265 5.40 17.18 7.57
C TYR A 265 4.09 17.61 8.26
N CYS A 266 3.05 16.79 8.14
CA CYS A 266 1.74 16.99 8.78
C CYS A 266 1.46 16.08 9.99
N GLY A 267 2.44 15.27 10.41
CA GLY A 267 2.34 14.50 11.66
C GLY A 267 2.66 15.36 12.89
N THR A 268 2.14 15.00 14.06
CA THR A 268 2.54 15.59 15.35
C THR A 268 4.03 15.33 15.62
N ASP A 269 4.81 16.41 15.67
CA ASP A 269 6.12 16.69 16.30
C ASP A 269 7.33 15.74 16.15
N SER A 270 7.17 14.49 15.71
CA SER A 270 8.24 13.47 15.83
C SER A 270 9.44 13.69 14.90
N PHE A 271 9.21 14.24 13.71
CA PHE A 271 10.28 14.41 12.70
C PHE A 271 11.05 15.72 12.86
N LYS A 272 10.37 16.84 13.17
CA LYS A 272 11.05 18.07 13.60
C LYS A 272 11.82 17.85 14.89
N MET A 273 11.21 17.20 15.90
CA MET A 273 11.97 16.82 17.11
C MET A 273 13.11 15.85 16.81
N GLY A 274 12.97 14.95 15.82
CA GLY A 274 14.07 14.09 15.38
C GLY A 274 15.20 14.86 14.69
N GLN A 275 14.88 15.81 13.80
CA GLN A 275 15.86 16.67 13.16
C GLN A 275 16.50 17.63 14.15
N ASP A 276 15.74 18.23 15.07
CA ASP A 276 16.26 19.09 16.14
C ASP A 276 17.08 18.27 17.12
N PHE A 277 16.69 17.04 17.45
CA PHE A 277 17.48 16.13 18.30
C PHE A 277 18.79 15.72 17.63
N VAL A 278 18.78 15.40 16.32
CA VAL A 278 19.99 15.01 15.58
C VAL A 278 20.89 16.22 15.28
N LYS A 279 20.32 17.38 14.92
CA LYS A 279 21.06 18.63 14.68
C LYS A 279 21.62 19.23 15.97
N ASN A 280 20.92 19.10 17.10
CA ASN A 280 21.32 19.68 18.39
C ASN A 280 22.02 18.68 19.33
N SER A 281 22.26 17.42 18.93
CA SER A 281 23.06 16.45 19.70
C SER A 281 24.47 16.14 19.16
N PRO A 282 25.36 17.13 18.90
CA PRO A 282 26.79 16.83 18.84
C PRO A 282 27.54 16.93 20.19
N SER A 283 26.90 17.27 21.32
CA SER A 283 27.67 17.59 22.54
C SER A 283 27.07 17.26 23.92
N SER A 284 25.97 16.51 24.01
CA SER A 284 25.29 16.25 25.31
C SER A 284 25.43 14.82 25.85
N VAL A 285 26.09 13.91 25.11
CA VAL A 285 26.30 12.51 25.58
C VAL A 285 27.52 12.34 26.48
N ASP A 286 28.44 13.32 26.55
CA ASP A 286 29.56 13.29 27.50
C ASP A 286 29.17 13.80 28.91
N SER A 287 28.03 14.49 29.04
CA SER A 287 27.56 15.07 30.31
C SER A 287 26.53 14.23 31.07
N LEU A 288 26.13 13.06 30.56
CA LEU A 288 25.15 12.17 31.21
C LEU A 288 25.77 10.99 31.97
N SER A 289 27.10 10.95 32.09
CA SER A 289 27.81 9.94 32.90
C SER A 289 27.62 10.08 34.42
N HIS A 290 26.86 11.09 34.89
CA HIS A 290 26.71 11.40 36.31
C HIS A 290 25.26 11.51 36.84
N LEU A 291 24.25 11.10 36.08
CA LEU A 291 22.88 11.03 36.61
C LEU A 291 22.48 9.57 36.87
N ASP A 292 22.73 9.13 38.10
CA ASP A 292 22.10 7.96 38.71
C ASP A 292 20.58 8.20 38.77
N LEU A 293 19.87 7.73 37.74
CA LEU A 293 18.42 7.68 37.72
C LEU A 293 17.99 6.23 37.98
N ASN A 294 17.45 6.04 39.18
CA ASN A 294 16.89 4.79 39.70
C ASN A 294 16.10 4.00 38.66
N SER A 295 16.43 2.71 38.57
CA SER A 295 15.92 1.70 37.64
C SER A 295 14.45 1.28 37.83
N SER A 296 13.57 2.15 38.36
CA SER A 296 12.20 1.77 38.72
C SER A 296 11.10 2.21 37.75
N VAL A 297 11.41 2.78 36.58
CA VAL A 297 10.38 3.34 35.65
C VAL A 297 10.27 2.60 34.30
N LEU A 298 11.10 1.58 34.05
CA LEU A 298 11.04 0.77 32.83
C LEU A 298 10.99 -0.73 33.15
N ASN A 299 9.90 -1.17 33.77
CA ASN A 299 9.56 -2.60 33.84
C ASN A 299 8.69 -2.97 32.63
N LEU A 300 9.32 -3.58 31.62
CA LEU A 300 8.63 -4.35 30.59
C LEU A 300 9.17 -5.79 30.67
N ASP A 301 8.64 -6.51 31.65
CA ASP A 301 9.07 -7.87 31.98
C ASP A 301 8.30 -8.87 31.10
N ILE A 302 9.01 -9.51 30.15
CA ILE A 302 8.59 -10.78 29.55
C ILE A 302 9.80 -11.72 29.59
N ARG A 303 10.05 -12.33 30.76
CA ARG A 303 10.80 -13.58 30.89
C ARG A 303 9.81 -14.74 31.02
N SER A 304 9.52 -15.44 29.92
CA SER A 304 8.97 -16.80 30.03
C SER A 304 10.14 -17.77 30.24
N LYS A 305 10.25 -18.26 31.47
CA LYS A 305 11.15 -19.32 31.94
C LYS A 305 11.14 -20.53 31.00
N VAL A 306 12.31 -20.89 30.49
CA VAL A 306 12.66 -22.27 30.16
C VAL A 306 13.13 -22.92 31.47
N LEU A 307 12.48 -24.00 31.89
CA LEU A 307 12.96 -24.88 32.96
C LEU A 307 13.04 -26.30 32.38
N SER A 308 14.27 -26.80 32.40
CA SER A 308 14.68 -28.19 32.21
C SER A 308 14.45 -29.01 33.47
N SER A 309 14.10 -30.28 33.32
CA SER A 309 14.53 -31.34 34.25
C SER A 309 14.70 -32.66 33.50
N GLU A 310 15.87 -33.26 33.72
CA GLU A 310 16.48 -34.49 33.19
C GLU A 310 15.61 -35.75 33.47
N SER A 311 15.74 -36.89 32.79
CA SER A 311 16.96 -37.70 32.69
C SER A 311 16.85 -38.89 31.71
N CYS A 312 18.04 -39.26 31.22
CA CYS A 312 18.57 -40.47 30.58
C CYS A 312 17.66 -41.71 30.37
N CYS A 313 17.69 -42.27 29.14
CA CYS A 313 18.15 -43.65 28.91
C CYS A 313 18.37 -43.94 27.42
N SER A 314 19.52 -44.55 27.15
CA SER A 314 20.04 -45.09 25.89
C SER A 314 19.20 -46.25 25.35
N LEU A 315 19.00 -46.34 24.03
CA LEU A 315 19.02 -47.62 23.29
C LEU A 315 19.10 -47.41 21.78
N SER A 316 20.18 -47.93 21.20
CA SER A 316 20.34 -48.26 19.78
C SER A 316 19.30 -49.30 19.33
N THR A 317 18.90 -49.28 18.05
CA THR A 317 19.13 -50.37 17.05
C THR A 317 18.20 -50.20 15.84
N ASN A 318 18.76 -50.55 14.68
CA ASN A 318 18.24 -50.58 13.32
C ASN A 318 16.98 -51.42 13.04
N ARG A 319 16.37 -51.09 11.88
CA ARG A 319 15.70 -51.96 10.88
C ARG A 319 14.35 -52.62 11.23
N ASN A 320 13.29 -52.27 10.50
CA ASN A 320 12.82 -53.05 9.33
C ASN A 320 11.58 -52.45 8.63
N THR A 321 11.47 -52.86 7.36
CA THR A 321 10.57 -52.59 6.22
C THR A 321 9.09 -53.02 6.35
N LEU A 322 8.23 -52.47 5.48
CA LEU A 322 7.08 -53.05 4.70
C LEU A 322 5.96 -51.96 4.55
N SER A 323 5.72 -51.32 3.39
CA SER A 323 5.14 -51.75 2.09
C SER A 323 3.63 -51.49 1.97
N ALA A 324 3.21 -50.74 0.92
CA ALA A 324 1.95 -50.82 0.13
C ALA A 324 1.78 -49.50 -0.67
N SER A 325 2.08 -49.43 -1.99
CA SER A 325 1.23 -49.77 -3.17
C SER A 325 0.13 -48.70 -3.41
N THR A 326 -0.10 -48.03 -4.56
CA THR A 326 0.20 -48.22 -5.99
C THR A 326 -0.14 -46.92 -6.79
N GLU A 327 0.63 -46.64 -7.86
CA GLU A 327 0.39 -45.93 -9.17
C GLU A 327 -0.68 -44.81 -9.31
N GLY A 328 -0.52 -43.73 -10.08
CA GLY A 328 0.48 -43.29 -11.07
C GLY A 328 -0.22 -42.53 -12.22
N LEU A 329 0.21 -41.29 -12.56
CA LEU A 329 0.17 -40.77 -13.95
C LEU A 329 0.98 -39.46 -14.16
N LEU A 330 2.18 -39.65 -14.74
CA LEU A 330 2.86 -38.89 -15.81
C LEU A 330 2.96 -37.35 -15.79
N VAL A 331 4.18 -36.84 -15.56
CA VAL A 331 4.72 -35.59 -16.13
C VAL A 331 6.05 -35.91 -16.82
N GLN A 332 6.17 -35.55 -18.10
CA GLN A 332 7.36 -35.72 -18.93
C GLN A 332 8.48 -34.74 -18.57
N GLU A 333 9.70 -35.21 -18.80
CA GLU A 333 11.01 -34.69 -18.37
C GLU A 333 11.51 -33.46 -19.15
N ALA A 334 12.38 -32.68 -18.49
CA ALA A 334 13.33 -31.76 -19.12
C ALA A 334 14.75 -32.05 -18.58
N PRO A 335 15.83 -31.87 -19.37
CA PRO A 335 17.10 -32.56 -19.14
C PRO A 335 18.00 -31.89 -18.10
N LYS A 336 18.72 -32.75 -17.37
CA LYS A 336 19.80 -32.43 -16.41
C LYS A 336 21.03 -31.89 -17.14
N MET A 337 21.49 -30.69 -16.80
CA MET A 337 22.90 -30.32 -16.96
C MET A 337 23.63 -30.45 -15.63
N GLN A 338 24.63 -31.33 -15.61
CA GLN A 338 25.62 -31.47 -14.56
C GLN A 338 26.52 -30.23 -14.55
N CYS A 339 26.66 -29.58 -13.39
CA CYS A 339 27.73 -28.62 -13.15
C CYS A 339 28.70 -29.24 -12.14
N THR A 340 29.90 -29.53 -12.61
CA THR A 340 31.05 -30.03 -11.87
C THR A 340 31.54 -28.98 -10.87
N ASN A 341 31.63 -29.36 -9.60
CA ASN A 341 32.31 -28.57 -8.57
C ASN A 341 33.81 -28.52 -8.87
N GLN A 342 34.28 -27.43 -9.48
CA GLN A 342 35.70 -27.09 -9.50
C GLN A 342 35.96 -26.04 -8.42
N THR A 343 36.66 -26.49 -7.39
CA THR A 343 37.20 -25.72 -6.28
C THR A 343 38.24 -24.74 -6.81
N PHE A 344 37.92 -23.45 -6.87
CA PHE A 344 38.93 -22.41 -7.03
C PHE A 344 39.44 -21.98 -5.66
N SER A 345 40.70 -22.36 -5.39
CA SER A 345 41.50 -21.88 -4.28
C SER A 345 41.77 -20.39 -4.45
N THR A 346 41.20 -19.55 -3.59
CA THR A 346 41.63 -18.15 -3.45
C THR A 346 42.39 -17.96 -2.15
N SER A 347 43.61 -17.50 -2.32
CA SER A 347 44.63 -17.15 -1.35
C SER A 347 44.16 -16.10 -0.34
N SER A 348 44.44 -16.37 0.95
CA SER A 348 44.71 -15.42 2.04
C SER A 348 43.84 -14.16 2.16
N SER A 349 42.68 -14.29 2.81
CA SER A 349 42.00 -13.16 3.46
C SER A 349 42.71 -12.83 4.77
N SER A 350 43.40 -11.69 4.82
CA SER A 350 43.89 -11.10 6.06
C SER A 350 42.73 -10.87 7.04
N ASN A 351 42.65 -11.66 8.11
CA ASN A 351 41.75 -11.43 9.24
C ASN A 351 42.20 -10.15 9.97
N LYS A 352 41.66 -9.00 9.57
CA LYS A 352 41.72 -7.80 10.41
C LYS A 352 40.77 -8.00 11.59
N ASN A 353 41.32 -8.41 12.74
CA ASN A 353 40.61 -8.40 14.01
C ASN A 353 40.35 -6.94 14.41
N PHE A 354 39.17 -6.43 14.07
CA PHE A 354 38.72 -5.10 14.52
C PHE A 354 38.66 -5.06 16.05
N SER A 355 39.20 -3.99 16.63
CA SER A 355 39.13 -3.72 18.07
C SER A 355 37.67 -3.53 18.52
N ASN A 356 37.38 -3.76 19.80
CA ASN A 356 36.02 -3.57 20.35
C ASN A 356 35.52 -2.12 20.18
N ALA A 357 36.42 -1.13 20.18
CA ALA A 357 36.09 0.26 19.90
C ALA A 357 35.65 0.48 18.44
N GLU A 358 36.35 -0.11 17.46
CA GLU A 358 35.97 -0.04 16.04
C GLU A 358 34.64 -0.74 15.77
N LYS A 359 34.38 -1.89 16.42
CA LYS A 359 33.08 -2.57 16.33
C LYS A 359 31.94 -1.71 16.88
N ASN A 360 32.14 -1.04 18.01
CA ASN A 360 31.15 -0.13 18.60
C ASN A 360 30.91 1.11 17.73
N LEU A 361 31.95 1.70 17.14
CA LEU A 361 31.85 2.81 16.20
C LEU A 361 31.11 2.42 14.91
N ILE A 362 31.38 1.24 14.36
CA ILE A 362 30.70 0.71 13.18
C ILE A 362 29.23 0.40 13.49
N SER A 363 28.94 -0.18 14.66
CA SER A 363 27.57 -0.42 15.14
C SER A 363 26.81 0.89 15.28
N GLY A 364 27.37 1.89 15.97
CA GLY A 364 26.73 3.19 16.17
C GLY A 364 26.47 3.95 14.87
N LYS A 365 27.40 3.90 13.90
CA LYS A 365 27.19 4.47 12.55
C LYS A 365 26.06 3.76 11.80
N ARG A 366 26.00 2.43 11.89
CA ARG A 366 24.95 1.63 11.25
C ARG A 366 23.58 1.93 11.86
N ASP A 367 23.49 1.99 13.18
CA ASP A 367 22.24 2.29 13.89
C ASP A 367 21.74 3.71 13.56
N ARG A 368 22.66 4.68 13.42
CA ARG A 368 22.34 6.04 12.96
C ARG A 368 21.78 6.05 11.54
N LEU A 369 22.46 5.41 10.58
CA LEU A 369 22.00 5.36 9.18
C LEU A 369 20.64 4.70 9.04
N GLN A 370 20.40 3.62 9.79
CA GLN A 370 19.11 2.94 9.84
C GLN A 370 18.01 3.86 10.35
N ARG A 371 18.29 4.61 11.43
CA ARG A 371 17.34 5.58 11.98
C ARG A 371 17.05 6.71 10.99
N GLU A 372 18.06 7.26 10.35
CA GLU A 372 17.91 8.34 9.35
C GLU A 372 17.10 7.86 8.14
N SER A 373 17.43 6.69 7.58
CA SER A 373 16.71 6.09 6.44
C SER A 373 15.26 5.75 6.79
N LEU A 374 15.00 5.29 8.02
CA LEU A 374 13.65 5.02 8.52
C LEU A 374 12.85 6.32 8.65
N MET A 375 13.45 7.39 9.18
CA MET A 375 12.80 8.70 9.30
C MET A 375 12.55 9.31 7.91
N PHE A 376 13.48 9.14 6.98
CA PHE A 376 13.31 9.54 5.59
C PHE A 376 12.15 8.78 4.93
N MET A 377 12.05 7.46 5.13
CA MET A 377 10.89 6.67 4.67
C MET A 377 9.58 7.25 5.21
N LYS A 378 9.52 7.59 6.51
CA LYS A 378 8.31 8.18 7.10
C LYS A 378 7.95 9.50 6.43
N GLY A 379 8.92 10.41 6.31
CA GLY A 379 8.70 11.72 5.72
C GLY A 379 8.25 11.64 4.26
N VAL A 380 8.94 10.84 3.44
CA VAL A 380 8.62 10.65 2.02
C VAL A 380 7.26 9.96 1.82
N MET A 381 6.92 8.97 2.66
CA MET A 381 5.59 8.36 2.63
C MET A 381 4.50 9.35 3.06
N ASP A 382 4.69 10.09 4.15
CA ASP A 382 3.68 11.03 4.65
C ASP A 382 3.45 12.17 3.64
N GLU A 383 4.51 12.70 3.04
CA GLU A 383 4.45 13.72 1.97
C GLU A 383 3.44 13.34 0.87
N CYS A 384 3.51 12.11 0.37
CA CYS A 384 2.69 11.66 -0.77
C CYS A 384 1.43 10.86 -0.41
N THR A 385 1.32 10.37 0.82
CA THR A 385 0.25 9.42 1.20
C THR A 385 -0.56 9.88 2.40
N HIS A 386 -0.06 10.80 3.23
CA HIS A 386 -0.85 11.26 4.36
C HIS A 386 -2.04 12.07 3.86
N VAL A 387 -3.25 11.55 4.08
CA VAL A 387 -4.52 12.14 3.61
C VAL A 387 -4.74 13.58 4.13
N ALA A 388 -4.08 13.98 5.22
CA ALA A 388 -4.12 15.35 5.73
C ALA A 388 -3.38 16.36 4.84
N ASN A 389 -2.51 15.90 3.94
CA ASN A 389 -1.86 16.72 2.91
C ASN A 389 -2.77 16.96 1.69
N PHE A 390 -3.98 16.41 1.71
CA PHE A 390 -4.98 16.52 0.66
C PHE A 390 -6.18 17.29 1.18
N SER A 391 -6.95 17.87 0.26
CA SER A 391 -8.16 18.60 0.60
C SER A 391 -9.20 17.68 1.26
N VAL A 392 -9.86 18.16 2.31
CA VAL A 392 -10.97 17.41 2.93
C VAL A 392 -12.06 17.21 1.88
N PRO A 393 -12.57 15.98 1.64
CA PRO A 393 -13.66 15.72 0.72
C PRO A 393 -14.85 16.66 0.92
N VAL A 394 -15.58 16.98 -0.15
CA VAL A 394 -16.66 17.98 -0.12
C VAL A 394 -17.71 17.68 0.96
N ASP A 395 -18.02 16.40 1.16
CA ASP A 395 -18.94 15.96 2.21
C ASP A 395 -18.42 14.70 2.91
N PRO A 396 -17.69 14.85 4.03
CA PRO A 396 -17.18 13.72 4.81
C PRO A 396 -18.27 12.79 5.38
N THR A 397 -19.52 13.25 5.50
CA THR A 397 -20.61 12.44 6.07
C THR A 397 -21.04 11.27 5.17
N LEU A 398 -20.63 11.31 3.89
CA LEU A 398 -20.80 10.24 2.91
C LEU A 398 -19.71 9.16 2.99
N ILE A 399 -18.72 9.33 3.88
CA ILE A 399 -17.56 8.44 3.97
C ILE A 399 -17.79 7.40 5.07
N ILE A 400 -17.65 6.13 4.70
CA ILE A 400 -17.71 4.99 5.63
C ILE A 400 -16.41 4.20 5.52
N VAL A 401 -15.51 4.38 6.48
CA VAL A 401 -14.24 3.66 6.57
C VAL A 401 -14.47 2.30 7.21
N VAL A 402 -13.95 1.23 6.61
CA VAL A 402 -14.05 -0.12 7.18
C VAL A 402 -12.66 -0.59 7.62
N GLN A 403 -12.49 -0.93 8.90
CA GLN A 403 -11.20 -1.32 9.50
C GLN A 403 -11.25 -2.69 10.15
N ALA A 404 -10.13 -3.42 10.12
CA ALA A 404 -9.94 -4.60 10.95
C ALA A 404 -9.37 -4.20 12.33
N LYS A 405 -9.93 -4.75 13.42
CA LYS A 405 -9.50 -4.45 14.79
C LYS A 405 -8.05 -4.87 15.03
N GLU A 406 -7.66 -6.04 14.55
CA GLU A 406 -6.35 -6.68 14.79
C GLU A 406 -5.41 -6.57 13.57
N ASP A 407 -5.60 -5.54 12.74
CA ASP A 407 -4.84 -5.30 11.51
C ASP A 407 -3.32 -5.17 11.79
N ALA A 408 -2.52 -6.09 11.25
CA ALA A 408 -1.06 -6.05 11.38
C ALA A 408 -0.36 -5.32 10.22
N TYR A 409 -1.08 -5.07 9.12
CA TYR A 409 -0.54 -4.41 7.93
C TYR A 409 -0.58 -2.89 8.07
N ILE A 410 -1.60 -2.36 8.75
CA ILE A 410 -1.84 -0.93 8.87
C ILE A 410 -1.88 -0.53 10.36
N PRO A 411 -0.70 -0.34 10.97
CA PRO A 411 -0.61 0.20 12.32
C PRO A 411 -1.24 1.58 12.40
N ARG A 412 -2.01 1.82 13.46
CA ARG A 412 -2.72 3.08 13.70
C ARG A 412 -2.17 3.90 14.86
N THR A 413 -1.24 3.34 15.64
CA THR A 413 -0.65 4.02 16.80
C THR A 413 0.21 5.20 16.37
N GLY A 414 -0.01 6.37 16.98
CA GLY A 414 0.77 7.58 16.69
C GLY A 414 0.46 8.22 15.34
N VAL A 415 -0.67 7.86 14.72
CA VAL A 415 -1.13 8.40 13.43
C VAL A 415 -2.48 9.09 13.63
N ARG A 416 -2.64 10.29 13.08
CA ARG A 416 -3.89 11.06 13.14
C ARG A 416 -5.05 10.24 12.58
N SER A 417 -6.17 10.21 13.29
CA SER A 417 -7.33 9.41 12.89
C SER A 417 -8.03 10.00 11.66
N LEU A 418 -8.73 9.16 10.88
CA LEU A 418 -9.51 9.67 9.75
C LEU A 418 -10.68 10.55 10.21
N GLN A 419 -11.27 10.32 11.38
CA GLN A 419 -12.31 11.20 11.91
C GLN A 419 -11.81 12.60 12.26
N GLU A 420 -10.55 12.74 12.71
CA GLU A 420 -9.94 14.04 12.97
C GLU A 420 -9.59 14.80 11.68
N ILE A 421 -9.29 14.09 10.60
CA ILE A 421 -8.96 14.67 9.29
C ILE A 421 -10.25 14.99 8.51
N TRP A 422 -11.25 14.13 8.61
CA TRP A 422 -12.54 14.20 7.92
C TRP A 422 -13.69 14.17 8.93
N PRO A 423 -14.00 15.31 9.58
CA PRO A 423 -15.05 15.37 10.59
C PRO A 423 -16.40 14.91 10.03
N GLY A 424 -17.01 13.93 10.70
CA GLY A 424 -18.31 13.35 10.31
C GLY A 424 -18.23 12.05 9.51
N CYS A 425 -17.04 11.57 9.12
CA CYS A 425 -16.93 10.23 8.54
C CYS A 425 -17.22 9.15 9.58
N GLU A 426 -17.84 8.04 9.16
CA GLU A 426 -18.06 6.87 10.01
C GLU A 426 -16.87 5.91 9.90
N VAL A 427 -16.48 5.27 11.03
CA VAL A 427 -15.53 4.16 11.02
C VAL A 427 -16.18 2.90 11.59
N ARG A 428 -16.26 1.86 10.77
CA ARG A 428 -16.76 0.54 11.11
C ARG A 428 -15.62 -0.41 11.39
N TYR A 429 -15.64 -1.06 12.54
CA TYR A 429 -14.64 -2.03 12.93
C TYR A 429 -15.12 -3.46 12.73
N LEU A 430 -14.29 -4.27 12.09
CA LEU A 430 -14.47 -5.69 11.84
C LEU A 430 -13.57 -6.50 12.77
N ASP A 431 -14.07 -7.62 13.26
CA ASP A 431 -13.25 -8.58 14.01
C ASP A 431 -12.27 -9.31 13.08
N GLY A 432 -11.09 -9.63 13.63
CA GLY A 432 -9.98 -10.25 12.91
C GLY A 432 -8.94 -9.26 12.39
N GLY A 433 -7.99 -9.81 11.62
CA GLY A 433 -6.90 -9.07 10.97
C GLY A 433 -7.16 -8.72 9.51
N HIS A 434 -6.18 -8.07 8.89
CA HIS A 434 -6.23 -7.58 7.52
C HIS A 434 -6.51 -8.70 6.52
N VAL A 435 -5.77 -9.80 6.63
CA VAL A 435 -5.84 -10.92 5.67
C VAL A 435 -7.18 -11.66 5.82
N SER A 436 -7.61 -11.94 7.04
CA SER A 436 -8.91 -12.56 7.30
C SER A 436 -10.07 -11.68 6.80
N ALA A 437 -10.00 -10.37 7.02
CA ALA A 437 -11.02 -9.46 6.55
C ALA A 437 -11.07 -9.40 5.02
N TYR A 438 -9.90 -9.30 4.37
CA TYR A 438 -9.77 -9.31 2.92
C TYR A 438 -10.33 -10.60 2.29
N LEU A 439 -10.13 -11.76 2.93
CA LEU A 439 -10.56 -13.05 2.40
C LEU A 439 -12.04 -13.37 2.66
N PHE A 440 -12.63 -12.87 3.76
CA PHE A 440 -13.93 -13.38 4.22
C PHE A 440 -15.00 -12.32 4.51
N LYS A 441 -14.69 -11.02 4.43
CA LYS A 441 -15.62 -9.94 4.86
C LYS A 441 -16.12 -9.06 3.71
N GLN A 442 -16.05 -9.53 2.47
CA GLN A 442 -16.48 -8.78 1.28
C GLN A 442 -17.95 -8.38 1.33
N GLY A 443 -18.83 -9.19 1.93
CA GLY A 443 -20.24 -8.82 2.15
C GLY A 443 -20.39 -7.56 3.01
N LEU A 444 -19.56 -7.39 4.04
CA LEU A 444 -19.57 -6.19 4.89
C LEU A 444 -19.01 -4.97 4.16
N PHE A 445 -18.03 -5.16 3.27
CA PHE A 445 -17.55 -4.09 2.40
C PHE A 445 -18.65 -3.61 1.46
N ARG A 446 -19.39 -4.53 0.83
CA ARG A 446 -20.54 -4.20 -0.03
C ARG A 446 -21.65 -3.49 0.74
N GLN A 447 -21.98 -3.95 1.94
CA GLN A 447 -22.98 -3.29 2.78
C GLN A 447 -22.59 -1.83 3.08
N ALA A 448 -21.32 -1.57 3.42
CA ALA A 448 -20.85 -0.21 3.63
C ALA A 448 -20.97 0.66 2.36
N ILE A 449 -20.72 0.09 1.17
CA ILE A 449 -20.95 0.79 -0.11
C ILE A 449 -22.43 1.14 -0.28
N TYR A 450 -23.34 0.20 -0.06
CA TYR A 450 -24.77 0.46 -0.20
C TYR A 450 -25.25 1.55 0.76
N ASP A 451 -24.80 1.49 2.02
CA ASP A 451 -25.16 2.50 3.03
C ASP A 451 -24.63 3.89 2.67
N ALA A 452 -23.42 3.99 2.12
CA ALA A 452 -22.84 5.27 1.70
C ALA A 452 -23.59 5.88 0.50
N PHE A 453 -24.01 5.05 -0.46
CA PHE A 453 -24.83 5.49 -1.59
C PHE A 453 -26.24 5.91 -1.16
N ASP A 454 -26.84 5.18 -0.22
CA ASP A 454 -28.14 5.54 0.33
C ASP A 454 -28.09 6.86 1.11
N ARG A 455 -27.02 7.11 1.88
CA ARG A 455 -26.78 8.45 2.48
C ARG A 455 -26.73 9.55 1.45
N PHE A 456 -26.05 9.33 0.33
CA PHE A 456 -25.99 10.31 -0.75
C PHE A 456 -27.38 10.58 -1.31
N LEU A 457 -28.14 9.53 -1.62
CA LEU A 457 -29.50 9.69 -2.15
C LEU A 457 -30.39 10.44 -1.16
N ARG A 458 -30.40 10.09 0.13
CA ARG A 458 -31.22 10.81 1.13
C ARG A 458 -30.89 12.30 1.26
N LYS A 459 -29.64 12.69 0.99
CA LYS A 459 -29.16 14.07 1.19
C LYS A 459 -29.20 14.92 -0.08
N TYR A 460 -28.95 14.31 -1.24
CA TYR A 460 -28.72 15.02 -2.50
C TYR A 460 -29.67 14.62 -3.62
N ALA A 461 -30.47 13.55 -3.46
CA ALA A 461 -31.48 13.22 -4.44
C ALA A 461 -32.71 14.10 -4.25
N VAL A 462 -33.05 14.87 -5.29
CA VAL A 462 -34.34 15.57 -5.44
C VAL A 462 -35.23 14.82 -6.43
#